data_AF-A0A2V1P4P6-F1
#
_entry.id   AF-A0A2V1P4P6-F1
#
_cell.length_a   1.000
_cell.length_b   1.000
_cell.length_c   1.000
_cell.angle_alpha   90.00
_cell.angle_beta   90.00
_cell.angle_gamma   90.00
#
_symmetry.space_group_name_H-M   'P 1'
#
loop_
_entity.id
_entity.type
_entity.pdbx_description
1 polymer ?
#
loop_
_entity_poly.entity_id
_entity_poly.type
_entity_poly.pdbx_seq_one_letter_code
_entity_poly.pdbx_strand_id
1 'polypeptide(L)'
;MVKHFAFWIGFFAAALMIVPVALGIWGAADELARNIAAFMFGAIAVLVLVMVVLLFLRDWLLQRLIGQSEVTLDEIVSSLVKGISAASRGDREESEREAEKLARAATGWYVWSNFYRWVVASALGLLLAFGAFTGTVLLFEQNRKLDQQTALMDTQSGLMEAQTTRMAEQSEQAAMQNEIMTLSLVSELREQLLGTVETISFGSALAQSPGAEWGVLGSYSPDRDTCVVTTDTEAELRTLPSEATMKAIGQLTAEGLIADRVIAALRFLQEDRDPAVSLAALIILDRAGVVEDTTAAFSGLFVDQLRLTGRHKIDFSGSFLASMECPSCDVAFRASAIGEVASDSKLRLTGTLVLQGTADTSRYSFDWAPSAIVLQGDEVRPENALRLDGSNEYVVFNVGGVGAVSAFLAGGGNSSQCHALEFLARENPLLRDNQS
;
A
#
# COMPACT_ATOMS: atom_id res chain seq x y z
N MET A 1 54.65 26.74 -64.81
CA MET A 1 53.52 25.80 -65.00
C MET A 1 53.60 24.52 -64.13
N VAL A 2 54.79 24.00 -63.80
CA VAL A 2 54.99 22.76 -63.00
C VAL A 2 54.25 22.73 -61.65
N LYS A 3 54.07 23.87 -60.96
CA LYS A 3 53.41 23.94 -59.64
C LYS A 3 51.91 23.59 -59.65
N HIS A 4 51.17 23.92 -60.71
CA HIS A 4 49.74 23.57 -60.80
C HIS A 4 49.53 22.09 -61.18
N PHE A 5 50.47 21.49 -61.91
CA PHE A 5 50.40 20.08 -62.31
C PHE A 5 50.58 19.14 -61.10
N ALA A 6 51.50 19.47 -60.19
CA ALA A 6 51.69 18.74 -58.94
C ALA A 6 50.46 18.80 -58.02
N PHE A 7 49.74 19.93 -58.01
CA PHE A 7 48.50 20.09 -57.24
C PHE A 7 47.38 19.17 -57.76
N TRP A 8 47.17 19.11 -59.08
CA TRP A 8 46.12 18.27 -59.66
C TRP A 8 46.42 16.78 -59.53
N ILE A 9 47.69 16.37 -59.70
CA ILE A 9 48.10 14.98 -59.44
C ILE A 9 47.88 14.63 -57.97
N GLY A 10 48.25 15.51 -57.03
CA GLY A 10 48.02 15.30 -55.61
C GLY A 10 46.52 15.20 -55.26
N PHE A 11 45.69 16.06 -55.84
CA PHE A 11 44.23 16.05 -55.64
C PHE A 11 43.58 14.76 -56.15
N PHE A 12 43.91 14.33 -57.37
CA PHE A 12 43.35 13.10 -57.93
C PHE A 12 43.91 11.83 -57.28
N ALA A 13 45.18 11.82 -56.88
CA ALA A 13 45.75 10.71 -56.11
C ALA A 13 45.08 10.59 -54.74
N ALA A 14 44.79 11.71 -54.07
CA ALA A 14 44.02 11.72 -52.82
C ALA A 14 42.58 11.25 -53.04
N ALA A 15 41.90 11.72 -54.09
CA ALA A 15 40.55 11.26 -54.43
C ALA A 15 40.50 9.75 -54.75
N LEU A 16 41.52 9.24 -55.45
CA LEU A 16 41.65 7.83 -55.78
C LEU A 16 41.97 6.95 -54.56
N MET A 17 42.66 7.50 -53.54
CA MET A 17 42.90 6.84 -52.26
C MET A 17 41.67 6.83 -51.33
N ILE A 18 40.82 7.85 -51.42
CA ILE A 18 39.60 7.95 -50.59
C ILE A 18 38.57 6.88 -50.99
N VAL A 19 38.48 6.51 -52.27
CA VAL A 19 37.49 5.52 -52.74
C VAL A 19 37.71 4.12 -52.14
N PRO A 20 38.92 3.51 -52.15
CA PRO A 20 39.19 2.24 -51.48
C PRO A 20 39.00 2.29 -49.97
N VAL A 21 39.34 3.40 -49.33
CA VAL A 21 39.16 3.57 -47.88
C VAL A 21 37.68 3.66 -47.53
N ALA A 22 36.89 4.39 -48.32
CA ALA A 22 35.44 4.44 -48.18
C ALA A 22 34.80 3.07 -48.39
N LEU A 23 35.26 2.28 -49.37
CA LEU A 23 34.82 0.91 -49.60
C LEU A 23 35.23 -0.05 -48.48
N GLY A 24 36.42 0.13 -47.89
CA GLY A 24 36.95 -0.70 -46.80
C GLY A 24 36.24 -0.47 -45.47
N ILE A 25 35.89 0.77 -45.14
CA ILE A 25 35.11 1.11 -43.93
C ILE A 25 33.66 0.59 -44.04
N TRP A 26 33.18 0.34 -45.25
CA TRP A 26 31.82 -0.11 -45.55
C TRP A 26 31.60 -1.62 -45.48
N GLY A 27 32.47 -2.35 -44.79
CA GLY A 27 32.33 -3.78 -44.54
C GLY A 27 31.08 -4.21 -43.75
N ALA A 28 30.22 -3.27 -43.34
CA ALA A 28 29.07 -3.48 -42.46
C ALA A 28 27.69 -3.28 -43.12
N ALA A 29 27.61 -3.00 -44.43
CA ALA A 29 26.33 -2.83 -45.13
C ALA A 29 25.82 -4.13 -45.77
N ASP A 30 24.49 -4.27 -45.87
CA ASP A 30 23.77 -5.39 -46.49
C ASP A 30 24.28 -5.73 -47.90
N GLU A 31 24.23 -7.01 -48.25
CA GLU A 31 24.81 -7.59 -49.48
C GLU A 31 24.36 -6.86 -50.77
N LEU A 32 23.10 -6.43 -50.83
CA LEU A 32 22.52 -5.72 -51.96
C LEU A 32 23.00 -4.27 -52.09
N ALA A 33 23.02 -3.53 -50.98
CA ALA A 33 23.52 -2.16 -50.96
C ALA A 33 25.02 -2.12 -51.26
N ARG A 34 25.75 -3.13 -50.78
CA ARG A 34 27.18 -3.31 -51.03
C ARG A 34 27.50 -3.50 -52.51
N ASN A 35 26.73 -4.33 -53.22
CA ASN A 35 26.97 -4.58 -54.64
C ASN A 35 26.66 -3.37 -55.52
N ILE A 36 25.55 -2.66 -55.27
CA ILE A 36 25.19 -1.45 -56.00
C ILE A 36 26.21 -0.35 -55.75
N ALA A 37 26.60 -0.16 -54.49
CA ALA A 37 27.59 0.83 -54.13
C ALA A 37 28.98 0.51 -54.69
N ALA A 38 29.43 -0.75 -54.60
CA ALA A 38 30.70 -1.19 -55.18
C ALA A 38 30.72 -0.95 -56.70
N PHE A 39 29.60 -1.20 -57.40
CA PHE A 39 29.48 -0.92 -58.83
C PHE A 39 29.55 0.60 -59.13
N MET A 40 28.83 1.44 -58.37
CA MET A 40 28.85 2.89 -58.53
C MET A 40 30.24 3.50 -58.25
N PHE A 41 30.86 3.13 -57.13
CA PHE A 41 32.20 3.61 -56.78
C PHE A 41 33.26 3.08 -57.74
N GLY A 42 33.12 1.83 -58.21
CA GLY A 42 33.95 1.27 -59.27
C GLY A 42 33.84 2.06 -60.57
N ALA A 43 32.61 2.37 -61.00
CA ALA A 43 32.36 3.18 -62.19
C ALA A 43 32.95 4.60 -62.06
N ILE A 44 32.77 5.25 -60.90
CA ILE A 44 33.36 6.57 -60.62
C ILE A 44 34.89 6.48 -60.63
N ALA A 45 35.49 5.46 -60.02
CA ALA A 45 36.93 5.27 -59.99
C ALA A 45 37.51 5.10 -61.39
N VAL A 46 36.83 4.33 -62.26
CA VAL A 46 37.21 4.20 -63.68
C VAL A 46 37.10 5.55 -64.40
N LEU A 47 36.04 6.33 -64.15
CA LEU A 47 35.84 7.64 -64.78
C LEU A 47 36.92 8.64 -64.35
N VAL A 48 37.26 8.67 -63.06
CA VAL A 48 38.37 9.48 -62.52
C VAL A 48 39.70 9.01 -63.12
N LEU A 49 39.95 7.71 -63.21
CA LEU A 49 41.14 7.15 -63.82
C LEU A 49 41.27 7.58 -65.30
N VAL A 50 40.20 7.46 -66.08
CA VAL A 50 40.16 7.95 -67.47
C VAL A 50 40.46 9.44 -67.52
N MET A 51 39.91 10.24 -66.63
CA MET A 51 40.17 11.67 -66.56
C MET A 51 41.64 11.99 -66.23
N VAL A 52 42.25 11.25 -65.29
CA VAL A 52 43.67 11.35 -64.96
C VAL A 52 44.54 10.98 -66.16
N VAL A 53 44.19 9.90 -66.87
CA VAL A 53 44.88 9.48 -68.10
C VAL A 53 44.78 10.55 -69.17
N LEU A 54 43.60 11.14 -69.39
CA LEU A 54 43.42 12.25 -70.34
C LEU A 54 44.24 13.48 -69.96
N LEU A 55 44.35 13.80 -68.67
CA LEU A 55 45.22 14.87 -68.17
C LEU A 55 46.71 14.57 -68.39
N PHE A 56 47.11 13.31 -68.26
CA PHE A 56 48.49 12.91 -68.48
C PHE A 56 48.87 12.93 -69.97
N LEU A 57 47.96 12.50 -70.84
CA LEU A 57 48.11 12.58 -72.29
C LEU A 57 47.84 13.99 -72.84
N ARG A 58 47.54 14.97 -72.00
CA ARG A 58 47.20 16.36 -72.39
C ARG A 58 48.15 16.91 -73.44
N ASP A 59 49.45 16.93 -73.15
CA ASP A 59 50.42 17.61 -74.00
C ASP A 59 50.53 16.91 -75.35
N TRP A 60 50.41 15.58 -75.35
CA TRP A 60 50.34 14.78 -76.57
C TRP A 60 49.06 15.03 -77.38
N LEU A 61 47.90 15.09 -76.70
CA LEU A 61 46.60 15.34 -77.32
C LEU A 61 46.54 16.73 -77.96
N LEU A 62 47.05 17.75 -77.25
CA LEU A 62 47.11 19.13 -77.72
C LEU A 62 48.11 19.31 -78.86
N GLN A 63 49.28 18.65 -78.81
CA GLN A 63 50.22 18.62 -79.94
C GLN A 63 49.61 17.96 -81.18
N ARG A 64 48.83 16.89 -81.00
CA ARG A 64 48.19 16.18 -82.12
C ARG A 64 47.03 16.95 -82.74
N LEU A 65 46.22 17.64 -81.94
CA LEU A 65 45.02 18.36 -82.40
C LEU A 65 45.30 19.81 -82.87
N ILE A 66 46.22 20.52 -82.21
CA ILE A 66 46.41 21.97 -82.39
C ILE A 66 47.85 22.31 -82.85
N GLY A 67 48.80 21.37 -82.72
CA GLY A 67 50.17 21.52 -83.23
C GLY A 67 51.11 22.36 -82.35
N GLN A 68 50.63 22.95 -81.26
CA GLN A 68 51.43 23.69 -80.27
C GLN A 68 50.91 23.43 -78.84
N SER A 69 51.80 23.04 -77.91
CA SER A 69 51.43 22.62 -76.53
C SER A 69 51.47 23.71 -75.47
N GLU A 70 52.16 24.81 -75.70
CA GLU A 70 52.22 25.93 -74.77
C GLU A 70 52.11 27.22 -75.55
N VAL A 71 51.01 27.93 -75.32
CA VAL A 71 50.82 29.28 -75.82
C VAL A 71 50.72 30.15 -74.59
N THR A 72 51.74 30.97 -74.39
CA THR A 72 51.75 31.93 -73.30
C THR A 72 50.94 33.17 -73.70
N LEU A 73 50.35 33.86 -72.72
CA LEU A 73 49.62 35.10 -72.97
C LEU A 73 50.53 36.15 -73.64
N ASP A 74 51.82 36.13 -73.30
CA ASP A 74 52.85 36.97 -73.90
C ASP A 74 53.08 36.66 -75.38
N GLU A 75 53.01 35.39 -75.82
CA GLU A 75 53.10 35.05 -77.23
C GLU A 75 51.90 35.55 -78.03
N ILE A 76 50.67 35.41 -77.49
CA ILE A 76 49.45 35.95 -78.10
C ILE A 76 49.58 37.47 -78.30
N VAL A 77 50.02 38.18 -77.26
CA VAL A 77 50.23 39.63 -77.31
C VAL A 77 51.34 40.00 -78.30
N SER A 78 52.45 39.25 -78.32
CA SER A 78 53.57 39.54 -79.23
C SER A 78 53.21 39.31 -80.70
N SER A 79 52.49 38.24 -81.02
CA SER A 79 52.07 37.92 -82.39
C SER A 79 51.00 38.90 -82.88
N LEU A 80 50.11 39.35 -82.00
CA LEU A 80 49.15 40.42 -82.30
C LEU A 80 49.86 41.74 -82.64
N VAL A 81 50.83 42.16 -81.82
CA VAL A 81 51.59 43.41 -82.03
C VAL A 81 52.41 43.33 -83.33
N LYS A 82 53.06 42.18 -83.59
CA LYS A 82 53.83 41.95 -84.83
C LYS A 82 52.92 41.95 -86.06
N GLY A 83 51.78 41.25 -86.01
CA GLY A 83 50.80 41.22 -87.09
C GLY A 83 50.25 42.60 -87.45
N ILE A 84 49.87 43.41 -86.44
CA ILE A 84 49.42 44.79 -86.64
C ILE A 84 50.53 45.65 -87.28
N SER A 85 51.78 45.47 -86.82
CA SER A 85 52.93 46.20 -87.38
C SER A 85 53.23 45.82 -88.85
N ALA A 86 53.01 44.56 -89.24
CA ALA A 86 53.21 44.09 -90.61
C ALA A 86 52.09 44.59 -91.54
N ALA A 87 50.84 44.51 -91.08
CA ALA A 87 49.67 45.05 -91.79
C ALA A 87 49.81 46.56 -92.06
N SER A 88 50.29 47.33 -91.09
CA SER A 88 50.54 48.77 -91.24
C SER A 88 51.62 49.11 -92.26
N ARG A 89 52.55 48.17 -92.53
CA ARG A 89 53.64 48.30 -93.51
C ARG A 89 53.25 47.80 -94.91
N GLY A 90 52.02 47.33 -95.09
CA GLY A 90 51.52 46.79 -96.37
C GLY A 90 52.01 45.38 -96.69
N ASP A 91 52.68 44.70 -95.76
CA ASP A 91 53.15 43.33 -95.95
C ASP A 91 52.04 42.33 -95.60
N ARG A 92 51.24 42.02 -96.63
CA ARG A 92 50.03 41.19 -96.48
C ARG A 92 50.39 39.75 -96.13
N GLU A 93 51.50 39.23 -96.64
CA GLU A 93 51.88 37.84 -96.44
C GLU A 93 52.36 37.59 -95.00
N GLU A 94 53.13 38.52 -94.44
CA GLU A 94 53.57 38.43 -93.04
C GLU A 94 52.40 38.63 -92.06
N SER A 95 51.44 39.52 -92.41
CA SER A 95 50.24 39.71 -91.60
C SER A 95 49.34 38.48 -91.55
N GLU A 96 49.19 37.73 -92.64
CA GLU A 96 48.36 36.51 -92.69
C GLU A 96 48.99 35.39 -91.83
N ARG A 97 50.31 35.23 -91.88
CA ARG A 97 51.04 34.24 -91.05
C ARG A 97 50.94 34.53 -89.56
N GLU A 98 51.10 35.79 -89.15
CA GLU A 98 50.97 36.18 -87.75
C GLU A 98 49.51 36.12 -87.26
N ALA A 99 48.53 36.36 -88.15
CA ALA A 99 47.12 36.16 -87.83
C ALA A 99 46.75 34.68 -87.63
N GLU A 100 47.31 33.76 -88.43
CA GLU A 100 47.11 32.31 -88.24
C GLU A 100 47.71 31.83 -86.91
N LYS A 101 48.92 32.30 -86.57
CA LYS A 101 49.55 32.02 -85.26
C LYS A 101 48.69 32.54 -84.12
N LEU A 102 48.19 33.77 -84.23
CA LEU A 102 47.31 34.36 -83.23
C LEU A 102 46.00 33.57 -83.07
N ALA A 103 45.37 33.15 -84.18
CA ALA A 103 44.13 32.38 -84.13
C ALA A 103 44.32 31.01 -83.45
N ARG A 104 45.41 30.30 -83.76
CA ARG A 104 45.77 29.03 -83.09
C ARG A 104 46.06 29.25 -81.60
N ALA A 105 46.79 30.31 -81.30
CA ALA A 105 47.16 30.70 -79.95
C ALA A 105 45.92 31.03 -79.08
N ALA A 106 45.02 31.86 -79.60
CA ALA A 106 43.77 32.22 -78.94
C ALA A 106 42.83 31.02 -78.75
N THR A 107 42.72 30.14 -79.76
CA THR A 107 41.90 28.93 -79.69
C THR A 107 42.45 27.95 -78.65
N GLY A 108 43.77 27.75 -78.60
CA GLY A 108 44.43 26.94 -77.59
C GLY A 108 44.17 27.44 -76.17
N TRP A 109 44.26 28.76 -75.96
CA TRP A 109 43.96 29.38 -74.66
C TRP A 109 42.48 29.22 -74.27
N TYR A 110 41.55 29.45 -75.19
CA TYR A 110 40.12 29.32 -74.92
C TYR A 110 39.72 27.88 -74.57
N VAL A 111 40.17 26.90 -75.36
CA VAL A 111 39.95 25.48 -75.10
C VAL A 111 40.51 25.09 -73.74
N TRP A 112 41.69 25.60 -73.39
CA TRP A 112 42.33 25.33 -72.10
C TRP A 112 41.57 25.93 -70.90
N SER A 113 41.14 27.19 -70.99
CA SER A 113 40.40 27.86 -69.93
C SER A 113 39.05 27.18 -69.66
N ASN A 114 38.34 26.80 -70.72
CA ASN A 114 37.08 26.04 -70.59
C ASN A 114 37.31 24.64 -70.04
N PHE A 115 38.36 23.94 -70.47
CA PHE A 115 38.72 22.65 -69.91
C PHE A 115 38.99 22.74 -68.41
N TYR A 116 39.74 23.75 -67.95
CA TYR A 116 40.02 23.95 -66.53
C TYR A 116 38.74 24.22 -65.72
N ARG A 117 37.86 25.10 -66.21
CA ARG A 117 36.56 25.38 -65.57
C ARG A 117 35.70 24.11 -65.49
N TRP A 118 35.69 23.30 -66.54
CA TRP A 118 34.96 22.04 -66.57
C TRP A 118 35.52 21.02 -65.57
N VAL A 119 36.85 20.88 -65.46
CA VAL A 119 37.49 19.99 -64.47
C VAL A 119 37.17 20.42 -63.03
N VAL A 120 37.30 21.72 -62.72
CA VAL A 120 36.98 22.24 -61.37
C VAL A 120 35.50 22.04 -61.02
N ALA A 121 34.60 22.34 -61.96
CA ALA A 121 33.16 22.15 -61.75
C ALA A 121 32.81 20.66 -61.53
N SER A 122 33.42 19.77 -62.31
CA SER A 122 33.22 18.32 -62.18
C SER A 122 33.77 17.79 -60.84
N ALA A 123 34.93 18.27 -60.39
CA ALA A 123 35.51 17.90 -59.11
C ALA A 123 34.64 18.35 -57.92
N LEU A 124 34.13 19.59 -57.95
CA LEU A 124 33.20 20.09 -56.93
C LEU A 124 31.87 19.32 -56.92
N GLY A 125 31.32 19.03 -58.11
CA GLY A 125 30.11 18.22 -58.25
C GLY A 125 30.29 16.81 -57.67
N LEU A 126 31.44 16.17 -57.91
CA LEU A 126 31.76 14.86 -57.37
C LEU A 126 31.88 14.89 -55.84
N LEU A 127 32.49 15.93 -55.28
CA LEU A 127 32.63 16.11 -53.83
C LEU A 127 31.27 16.31 -53.15
N LEU A 128 30.39 17.12 -53.75
CA LEU A 128 29.02 17.31 -53.26
C LEU A 128 28.19 16.03 -53.35
N ALA A 129 28.29 15.31 -54.47
CA ALA A 129 27.60 14.03 -54.64
C ALA A 129 28.06 13.00 -53.60
N PHE A 130 29.37 12.93 -53.33
CA PHE A 130 29.91 12.08 -52.28
C PHE A 130 29.38 12.47 -50.89
N GLY A 131 29.40 13.76 -50.55
CA GLY A 131 28.89 14.25 -49.27
C GLY A 131 27.40 13.95 -49.06
N ALA A 132 26.57 14.17 -50.09
CA ALA A 132 25.14 13.85 -50.05
C ALA A 132 24.90 12.34 -49.89
N PHE A 133 25.69 11.53 -50.60
CA PHE A 133 25.59 10.08 -50.52
C PHE A 133 25.98 9.55 -49.13
N THR A 134 27.09 10.01 -48.56
CA THR A 134 27.50 9.66 -47.18
C THR A 134 26.45 10.10 -46.16
N GLY A 135 25.86 11.28 -46.31
CA GLY A 135 24.78 11.76 -45.44
C GLY A 135 23.56 10.84 -45.42
N THR A 136 23.08 10.42 -46.59
CA THR A 136 21.95 9.50 -46.72
C THR A 136 22.23 8.14 -46.07
N VAL A 137 23.43 7.60 -46.25
CA VAL A 137 23.83 6.31 -45.67
C VAL A 137 23.89 6.38 -44.14
N LEU A 138 24.45 7.45 -43.59
CA LEU A 138 24.48 7.65 -42.13
C LEU A 138 23.07 7.73 -41.55
N LEU A 139 22.14 8.39 -42.25
CA LEU A 139 20.73 8.44 -41.85
C LEU A 139 20.07 7.06 -41.86
N PHE A 140 20.34 6.23 -42.86
CA PHE A 140 19.83 4.85 -42.88
C PHE A 140 20.36 4.02 -41.69
N GLU A 141 21.65 4.12 -41.39
CA GLU A 141 22.23 3.39 -40.26
C GLU A 141 21.72 3.91 -38.90
N GLN A 142 21.45 5.21 -38.80
CA GLN A 142 20.79 5.78 -37.63
C GLN A 142 19.36 5.24 -37.45
N ASN A 143 18.55 5.24 -38.51
CA ASN A 143 17.19 4.70 -38.45
C ASN A 143 17.18 3.22 -38.08
N ARG A 144 18.07 2.43 -38.67
CA ARG A 144 18.19 1.00 -38.34
C ARG A 144 18.51 0.76 -36.86
N LYS A 145 19.39 1.58 -36.27
CA LYS A 145 19.70 1.50 -34.84
C LYS A 145 18.53 1.95 -33.96
N LEU A 146 17.77 2.96 -34.39
CA LEU A 146 16.57 3.40 -33.69
C LEU A 146 15.48 2.31 -33.68
N ASP A 147 15.29 1.60 -34.79
CA ASP A 147 14.34 0.48 -34.86
C ASP A 147 14.73 -0.63 -33.88
N GLN A 148 16.02 -0.98 -33.82
CA GLN A 148 16.53 -1.97 -32.87
C GLN A 148 16.34 -1.54 -31.41
N GLN A 149 16.58 -0.26 -31.10
CA GLN A 149 16.35 0.28 -29.77
C GLN A 149 14.87 0.26 -29.41
N THR A 150 13.99 0.63 -30.35
CA THR A 150 12.53 0.64 -30.14
C THR A 150 12.01 -0.76 -29.84
N ALA A 151 12.46 -1.77 -30.59
CA ALA A 151 12.10 -3.17 -30.34
C ALA A 151 12.56 -3.68 -28.96
N LEU A 152 13.76 -3.27 -28.52
CA LEU A 152 14.27 -3.60 -27.19
C LEU A 152 13.44 -2.93 -26.08
N MET A 153 13.07 -1.65 -26.26
CA MET A 153 12.25 -0.91 -25.30
C MET A 153 10.83 -1.48 -25.19
N ASP A 154 10.24 -1.92 -26.30
CA ASP A 154 8.93 -2.60 -26.31
C ASP A 154 8.98 -3.91 -25.51
N THR A 155 10.04 -4.70 -25.73
CA THR A 155 10.28 -5.94 -24.97
C THR A 155 10.45 -5.67 -23.47
N GLN A 156 11.21 -4.64 -23.09
CA GLN A 156 11.38 -4.25 -21.68
C GLN A 156 10.06 -3.77 -21.05
N SER A 157 9.27 -3.00 -21.81
CA SER A 157 7.96 -2.50 -21.34
C SER A 157 7.00 -3.67 -21.07
N GLY A 158 6.95 -4.66 -21.98
CA GLY A 158 6.14 -5.87 -21.77
C GLY A 158 6.61 -6.70 -20.56
N LEU A 159 7.92 -6.81 -20.32
CA LEU A 159 8.44 -7.46 -19.11
C LEU A 159 8.08 -6.70 -17.82
N MET A 160 8.14 -5.37 -17.84
CA MET A 160 7.75 -4.53 -16.70
C MET A 160 6.26 -4.63 -16.39
N GLU A 161 5.40 -4.66 -17.42
CA GLU A 161 3.97 -4.87 -17.25
C GLU A 161 3.69 -6.25 -16.62
N ALA A 162 4.32 -7.31 -17.15
CA ALA A 162 4.20 -8.64 -16.57
C ALA A 162 4.74 -8.75 -15.13
N GLN A 163 5.75 -7.95 -14.76
CA GLN A 163 6.24 -7.88 -13.38
C GLN A 163 5.24 -7.13 -12.48
N THR A 164 4.66 -6.05 -12.96
CA THR A 164 3.67 -5.25 -12.23
C THR A 164 2.41 -6.07 -11.93
N THR A 165 1.91 -6.83 -12.90
CA THR A 165 0.77 -7.73 -12.71
C THR A 165 1.07 -8.80 -11.64
N ARG A 166 2.24 -9.44 -11.69
CA ARG A 166 2.64 -10.42 -10.66
C ARG A 166 2.78 -9.80 -9.27
N MET A 167 3.26 -8.56 -9.17
CA MET A 167 3.32 -7.86 -7.88
C MET A 167 1.93 -7.55 -7.33
N ALA A 168 0.98 -7.16 -8.19
CA ALA A 168 -0.40 -6.95 -7.78
C ALA A 168 -1.03 -8.25 -7.26
N GLU A 169 -0.85 -9.36 -7.98
CA GLU A 169 -1.31 -10.69 -7.55
C GLU A 169 -0.69 -11.11 -6.21
N GLN A 170 0.61 -10.88 -6.00
CA GLN A 170 1.29 -11.16 -4.72
C GLN A 170 0.77 -10.29 -3.58
N SER A 171 0.48 -9.01 -3.84
CA SER A 171 -0.09 -8.10 -2.84
C SER A 171 -1.49 -8.55 -2.42
N GLU A 172 -2.31 -8.98 -3.37
CA GLU A 172 -3.64 -9.52 -3.09
C GLU A 172 -3.55 -10.83 -2.28
N GLN A 173 -2.64 -11.74 -2.66
CA GLN A 173 -2.39 -12.97 -1.90
C GLN A 173 -1.90 -12.67 -0.47
N ALA A 174 -1.01 -11.70 -0.28
CA ALA A 174 -0.53 -11.31 1.03
C ALA A 174 -1.65 -10.68 1.89
N ALA A 175 -2.55 -9.90 1.29
CA ALA A 175 -3.72 -9.36 1.97
C ALA A 175 -4.66 -10.49 2.44
N MET A 176 -4.97 -11.44 1.55
CA MET A 176 -5.78 -12.62 1.92
C MET A 176 -5.11 -13.45 3.02
N GLN A 177 -3.79 -13.66 2.96
CA GLN A 177 -3.06 -14.37 4.01
C GLN A 177 -3.13 -13.65 5.36
N ASN A 178 -3.05 -12.32 5.38
CA ASN A 178 -3.21 -11.54 6.61
C ASN A 178 -4.62 -11.68 7.19
N GLU A 179 -5.65 -11.67 6.33
CA GLU A 179 -7.04 -11.87 6.76
C GLU A 179 -7.25 -13.28 7.33
N ILE A 180 -6.83 -14.33 6.61
CA ILE A 180 -6.93 -15.73 7.05
C ILE A 180 -6.22 -15.94 8.38
N MET A 181 -5.01 -15.38 8.54
CA MET A 181 -4.25 -15.49 9.78
C MET A 181 -4.96 -14.79 10.94
N THR A 182 -5.59 -13.63 10.70
CA THR A 182 -6.37 -12.92 11.73
C THR A 182 -7.58 -13.75 12.15
N LEU A 183 -8.32 -14.32 11.19
CA LEU A 183 -9.46 -15.20 11.47
C LEU A 183 -9.03 -16.48 12.22
N SER A 184 -7.90 -17.07 11.84
CA SER A 184 -7.32 -18.22 12.55
C SER A 184 -6.98 -17.87 14.00
N LEU A 185 -6.40 -16.70 14.23
CA LEU A 185 -6.02 -16.23 15.57
C LEU A 185 -7.25 -15.94 16.43
N VAL A 186 -8.31 -15.33 15.87
CA VAL A 186 -9.61 -15.17 16.54
C VAL A 186 -10.16 -16.53 16.98
N SER A 187 -10.18 -17.52 16.08
CA SER A 187 -10.68 -18.85 16.37
C SER A 187 -9.88 -19.55 17.47
N GLU A 188 -8.55 -19.47 17.42
CA GLU A 188 -7.67 -20.10 18.41
C GLU A 188 -7.79 -19.45 19.79
N LEU A 189 -7.79 -18.11 19.86
CA LEU A 189 -7.99 -17.40 21.13
C LEU A 189 -9.37 -17.72 21.72
N ARG A 190 -10.42 -17.75 20.90
CA ARG A 190 -11.76 -18.13 21.32
C ARG A 190 -11.78 -19.54 21.92
N GLU A 191 -11.16 -20.50 21.26
CA GLU A 191 -11.08 -21.89 21.72
C GLU A 191 -10.31 -21.99 23.04
N GLN A 192 -9.17 -21.30 23.17
CA GLN A 192 -8.40 -21.26 24.42
C GLN A 192 -9.19 -20.65 25.58
N LEU A 193 -9.93 -19.55 25.34
CA LEU A 193 -10.78 -18.92 26.35
C LEU A 193 -11.90 -19.87 26.77
N LEU A 194 -12.67 -20.39 25.80
CA LEU A 194 -13.79 -21.31 26.04
C LEU A 194 -13.37 -22.61 26.70
N GLY A 195 -12.18 -23.14 26.38
CA GLY A 195 -11.67 -24.38 26.97
C GLY A 195 -11.45 -24.31 28.48
N THR A 196 -11.52 -23.12 29.07
CA THR A 196 -11.42 -22.89 30.52
C THR A 196 -12.65 -22.25 31.13
N VAL A 197 -13.73 -22.09 30.35
CA VAL A 197 -15.04 -21.66 30.87
C VAL A 197 -15.76 -22.88 31.42
N GLU A 198 -16.25 -22.76 32.65
CA GLU A 198 -17.04 -23.79 33.33
C GLU A 198 -18.48 -23.30 33.52
N THR A 199 -19.41 -24.24 33.61
CA THR A 199 -20.79 -23.93 34.04
C THR A 199 -20.90 -24.23 35.52
N ILE A 200 -21.35 -23.26 36.29
CA ILE A 200 -21.59 -23.37 37.73
C ILE A 200 -23.05 -23.03 38.03
N SER A 201 -23.66 -23.76 38.96
CA SER A 201 -25.01 -23.41 39.42
C SER A 201 -24.96 -22.18 40.34
N PHE A 202 -25.99 -21.34 40.30
CA PHE A 202 -26.06 -20.15 41.14
C PHE A 202 -25.91 -20.47 42.63
N GLY A 203 -26.47 -21.58 43.12
CA GLY A 203 -26.29 -22.03 44.50
C GLY A 203 -24.83 -22.35 44.85
N SER A 204 -24.09 -22.97 43.92
CA SER A 204 -22.67 -23.24 44.10
C SER A 204 -21.84 -21.97 44.06
N ALA A 205 -22.20 -21.02 43.20
CA ALA A 205 -21.55 -19.72 43.10
C ALA A 205 -21.74 -18.89 44.39
N LEU A 206 -22.95 -18.90 44.96
CA LEU A 206 -23.22 -18.30 46.27
C LEU A 206 -22.36 -18.91 47.37
N ALA A 207 -22.19 -20.24 47.40
CA ALA A 207 -21.39 -20.92 48.40
C ALA A 207 -19.88 -20.61 48.29
N GLN A 208 -19.39 -20.22 47.11
CA GLN A 208 -17.98 -19.86 46.88
C GLN A 208 -17.68 -18.39 47.21
N SER A 209 -18.69 -17.53 47.33
CA SER A 209 -18.50 -16.11 47.57
C SER A 209 -17.95 -15.84 49.00
N PRO A 210 -16.93 -14.99 49.17
CA PRO A 210 -16.46 -14.59 50.49
C PRO A 210 -17.60 -13.98 51.31
N GLY A 211 -17.84 -14.47 52.54
CA GLY A 211 -18.96 -14.04 53.37
C GLY A 211 -20.21 -14.94 53.32
N ALA A 212 -20.13 -16.08 52.61
CA ALA A 212 -21.23 -17.02 52.41
C ALA A 212 -21.66 -17.87 53.63
N GLU A 213 -22.01 -17.21 54.73
CA GLU A 213 -23.01 -17.74 55.67
C GLU A 213 -24.45 -17.48 55.16
N TRP A 214 -24.65 -17.38 53.84
CA TRP A 214 -25.96 -17.31 53.22
C TRP A 214 -26.61 -18.69 53.35
N GLY A 215 -27.36 -18.91 54.45
CA GLY A 215 -28.26 -20.06 54.53
C GLY A 215 -29.17 -20.06 53.31
N VAL A 216 -29.41 -21.25 52.73
CA VAL A 216 -30.29 -21.45 51.56
C VAL A 216 -31.54 -20.59 51.71
N LEU A 217 -31.71 -19.60 50.83
CA LEU A 217 -32.89 -18.74 50.80
C LEU A 217 -34.10 -19.62 50.49
N GLY A 218 -34.92 -19.86 51.53
CA GLY A 218 -35.87 -20.97 51.63
C GLY A 218 -37.12 -20.88 50.75
N SER A 219 -37.85 -22.00 50.70
CA SER A 219 -39.02 -22.29 49.86
C SER A 219 -40.19 -21.30 49.97
N TYR A 220 -40.89 -21.05 48.86
CA TYR A 220 -42.22 -20.44 48.88
C TYR A 220 -43.25 -21.45 49.41
N SER A 221 -43.88 -21.13 50.54
CA SER A 221 -45.10 -21.80 50.98
C SER A 221 -46.26 -20.80 50.90
N PRO A 222 -47.33 -21.08 50.14
CA PRO A 222 -48.49 -20.20 50.02
C PRO A 222 -49.35 -20.10 51.31
N ASP A 223 -48.87 -20.63 52.44
CA ASP A 223 -49.56 -20.58 53.73
C ASP A 223 -49.37 -19.21 54.43
N ARG A 224 -50.12 -18.24 53.89
CA ARG A 224 -50.61 -16.92 54.36
C ARG A 224 -49.90 -16.01 55.39
N ASP A 225 -48.82 -16.37 56.07
CA ASP A 225 -48.22 -15.47 57.09
C ASP A 225 -46.76 -15.07 56.85
N THR A 226 -46.07 -15.61 55.83
CA THR A 226 -44.67 -15.27 55.53
C THR A 226 -44.39 -15.17 54.03
N CYS A 227 -43.88 -14.03 53.57
CA CYS A 227 -43.39 -13.86 52.20
C CYS A 227 -41.90 -14.18 52.18
N VAL A 228 -41.55 -15.32 51.57
CA VAL A 228 -40.17 -15.80 51.42
C VAL A 228 -39.83 -15.82 49.93
N VAL A 229 -38.62 -15.37 49.58
CA VAL A 229 -38.07 -15.45 48.22
C VAL A 229 -37.13 -16.64 48.15
N THR A 230 -37.38 -17.52 47.19
CA THR A 230 -36.47 -18.61 46.83
C THR A 230 -35.45 -18.12 45.82
N THR A 231 -34.26 -18.71 45.88
CA THR A 231 -33.29 -18.61 44.79
C THR A 231 -33.39 -19.86 43.92
N ASP A 232 -33.36 -19.70 42.60
CA ASP A 232 -33.08 -20.79 41.68
C ASP A 232 -31.62 -21.20 41.83
N THR A 233 -31.34 -22.11 42.77
CA THR A 233 -29.98 -22.60 43.00
C THR A 233 -29.44 -23.41 41.83
N GLU A 234 -30.32 -23.84 40.90
CA GLU A 234 -29.98 -24.63 39.71
C GLU A 234 -29.72 -23.75 38.49
N ALA A 235 -30.02 -22.45 38.54
CA ALA A 235 -29.74 -21.53 37.46
C ALA A 235 -28.26 -21.62 37.03
N GLU A 236 -28.03 -21.96 35.77
CA GLU A 236 -26.69 -22.15 35.22
C GLU A 236 -26.05 -20.80 34.88
N LEU A 237 -24.86 -20.57 35.43
CA LEU A 237 -24.02 -19.43 35.15
C LEU A 237 -22.71 -19.90 34.53
N ARG A 238 -22.13 -19.07 33.66
CA ARG A 238 -20.82 -19.32 33.07
C ARG A 238 -19.73 -18.58 33.83
N THR A 239 -18.66 -19.29 34.19
CA THR A 239 -17.48 -18.67 34.79
C THR A 239 -16.69 -17.88 33.75
N LEU A 240 -15.85 -16.96 34.21
CA LEU A 240 -14.81 -16.40 33.36
C LEU A 240 -13.75 -17.46 33.02
N PRO A 241 -13.09 -17.35 31.84
CA PRO A 241 -11.89 -18.12 31.54
C PRO A 241 -10.86 -18.01 32.67
N SER A 242 -10.03 -19.04 32.83
CA SER A 242 -9.07 -19.08 33.92
C SER A 242 -8.13 -17.86 33.90
N GLU A 243 -7.75 -17.35 35.08
CA GLU A 243 -6.84 -16.20 35.17
C GLU A 243 -5.51 -16.48 34.47
N ALA A 244 -5.02 -17.73 34.52
CA ALA A 244 -3.82 -18.16 33.82
C ALA A 244 -3.95 -18.00 32.29
N THR A 245 -5.09 -18.43 31.71
CA THR A 245 -5.38 -18.27 30.28
C THR A 245 -5.45 -16.80 29.90
N MET A 246 -6.22 -15.99 30.64
CA MET A 246 -6.36 -14.56 30.35
C MET A 246 -5.02 -13.82 30.48
N LYS A 247 -4.19 -14.18 31.46
CA LYS A 247 -2.85 -13.60 31.63
C LYS A 247 -1.91 -14.01 30.50
N ALA A 248 -1.94 -15.27 30.07
CA ALA A 248 -1.13 -15.74 28.95
C ALA A 248 -1.47 -14.97 27.66
N ILE A 249 -2.77 -14.81 27.36
CA ILE A 249 -3.22 -14.03 26.19
C ILE A 249 -2.88 -12.54 26.36
N GLY A 250 -3.04 -11.98 27.56
CA GLY A 250 -2.66 -10.60 27.86
C GLY A 250 -1.15 -10.32 27.78
N GLN A 251 -0.29 -11.32 27.95
CA GLN A 251 1.14 -11.15 27.67
C GLN A 251 1.41 -10.99 26.17
N LEU A 252 0.63 -11.66 25.32
CA LEU A 252 0.74 -11.54 23.87
C LEU A 252 0.30 -10.16 23.35
N THR A 253 -0.51 -9.42 24.11
CA THR A 253 -0.90 -8.04 23.76
C THR A 253 0.11 -6.99 24.22
N ALA A 254 0.96 -7.30 25.20
CA ALA A 254 1.91 -6.35 25.78
C ALA A 254 3.22 -6.24 24.99
N GLU A 255 3.75 -7.35 24.46
CA GLU A 255 5.07 -7.38 23.83
C GLU A 255 5.12 -8.35 22.64
N GLY A 256 5.49 -7.85 21.45
CA GLY A 256 5.88 -8.68 20.31
C GLY A 256 5.33 -8.25 18.94
N LEU A 257 5.84 -8.90 17.89
CA LEU A 257 5.45 -8.68 16.48
C LEU A 257 3.98 -9.01 16.18
N ILE A 258 3.26 -9.61 17.14
CA ILE A 258 1.87 -10.03 16.99
C ILE A 258 0.88 -9.23 17.86
N ALA A 259 1.35 -8.29 18.68
CA ALA A 259 0.52 -7.56 19.64
C ALA A 259 -0.70 -6.90 18.97
N ASP A 260 -0.49 -6.18 17.86
CA ASP A 260 -1.56 -5.51 17.11
C ASP A 260 -2.61 -6.50 16.57
N ARG A 261 -2.18 -7.70 16.18
CA ARG A 261 -3.07 -8.74 15.65
C ARG A 261 -3.88 -9.40 16.76
N VAL A 262 -3.26 -9.64 17.92
CA VAL A 262 -3.95 -10.17 19.11
C VAL A 262 -4.97 -9.15 19.61
N ILE A 263 -4.62 -7.87 19.65
CA ILE A 263 -5.54 -6.77 19.99
C ILE A 263 -6.72 -6.74 19.01
N ALA A 264 -6.48 -6.81 17.70
CA ALA A 264 -7.53 -6.83 16.69
C ALA A 264 -8.46 -8.05 16.86
N ALA A 265 -7.91 -9.22 17.15
CA ALA A 265 -8.69 -10.42 17.40
C ALA A 265 -9.52 -10.32 18.68
N LEU A 266 -8.95 -9.79 19.78
CA LEU A 266 -9.68 -9.58 21.03
C LEU A 266 -10.83 -8.58 20.87
N ARG A 267 -10.64 -7.51 20.07
CA ARG A 267 -11.73 -6.60 19.72
C ARG A 267 -12.87 -7.32 19.02
N PHE A 268 -12.57 -8.24 18.09
CA PHE A 268 -13.59 -9.07 17.47
C PHE A 268 -14.29 -9.98 18.48
N LEU A 269 -13.55 -10.52 19.46
CA LEU A 269 -14.10 -11.37 20.51
C LEU A 269 -14.96 -10.61 21.54
N GLN A 270 -14.86 -9.27 21.64
CA GLN A 270 -15.82 -8.48 22.43
C GLN A 270 -17.25 -8.59 21.88
N GLU A 271 -17.42 -8.92 20.60
CA GLU A 271 -18.73 -9.18 19.97
C GLU A 271 -19.10 -10.67 19.94
N ASP A 272 -18.35 -11.53 20.66
CA ASP A 272 -18.65 -12.97 20.70
C ASP A 272 -20.04 -13.22 21.32
N ARG A 273 -20.70 -14.28 20.84
CA ARG A 273 -22.01 -14.70 21.34
C ARG A 273 -21.92 -15.25 22.76
N ASP A 274 -20.75 -15.73 23.17
CA ASP A 274 -20.50 -16.21 24.50
C ASP A 274 -20.11 -15.05 25.43
N PRO A 275 -20.94 -14.73 26.45
CA PRO A 275 -20.70 -13.59 27.31
C PRO A 275 -19.43 -13.73 28.14
N ALA A 276 -18.95 -14.96 28.42
CA ALA A 276 -17.74 -15.18 29.19
C ALA A 276 -16.50 -14.85 28.36
N VAL A 277 -16.51 -15.20 27.07
CA VAL A 277 -15.45 -14.87 26.11
C VAL A 277 -15.40 -13.36 25.86
N SER A 278 -16.56 -12.76 25.64
CA SER A 278 -16.66 -11.31 25.41
C SER A 278 -16.17 -10.50 26.61
N LEU A 279 -16.58 -10.87 27.83
CA LEU A 279 -16.10 -10.21 29.04
C LEU A 279 -14.59 -10.44 29.27
N ALA A 280 -14.08 -11.65 29.01
CA ALA A 280 -12.65 -11.93 29.09
C ALA A 280 -11.83 -11.08 28.12
N ALA A 281 -12.30 -10.93 26.87
CA ALA A 281 -11.65 -10.08 25.88
C ALA A 281 -11.60 -8.62 26.34
N LEU A 282 -12.69 -8.11 26.92
CA LEU A 282 -12.73 -6.77 27.53
C LEU A 282 -11.71 -6.63 28.67
N ILE A 283 -11.64 -7.59 29.58
CA ILE A 283 -10.69 -7.58 30.71
C ILE A 283 -9.25 -7.59 30.20
N ILE A 284 -8.92 -8.40 29.20
CA ILE A 284 -7.58 -8.49 28.64
C ILE A 284 -7.18 -7.17 27.96
N LEU A 285 -8.09 -6.57 27.18
CA LEU A 285 -7.85 -5.29 26.51
C LEU A 285 -7.69 -4.13 27.50
N ASP A 286 -8.52 -4.11 28.56
CA ASP A 286 -8.42 -3.12 29.64
C ASP A 286 -7.06 -3.20 30.35
N ARG A 287 -6.62 -4.41 30.71
CA ARG A 287 -5.30 -4.65 31.33
C ARG A 287 -4.14 -4.28 30.41
N ALA A 288 -4.30 -4.44 29.10
CA ALA A 288 -3.31 -4.04 28.11
C ALA A 288 -3.24 -2.52 27.91
N GLY A 289 -4.13 -1.74 28.54
CA GLY A 289 -4.19 -0.28 28.38
C GLY A 289 -4.77 0.16 27.03
N VAL A 290 -5.38 -0.75 26.26
CA VAL A 290 -6.04 -0.47 24.99
C VAL A 290 -7.50 -0.15 25.30
N VAL A 291 -7.71 0.97 26.00
CA VAL A 291 -9.02 1.37 26.52
C VAL A 291 -9.73 2.28 25.51
N GLU A 292 -10.82 1.77 24.94
CA GLU A 292 -11.82 2.58 24.23
C GLU A 292 -13.10 2.60 25.07
N ASP A 293 -13.84 3.71 25.04
CA ASP A 293 -15.13 3.83 25.73
C ASP A 293 -16.08 2.77 25.13
N THR A 294 -16.24 1.64 25.83
CA THR A 294 -16.93 0.45 25.31
C THR A 294 -18.31 0.33 25.97
N THR A 295 -19.33 -0.01 25.17
CA THR A 295 -20.64 -0.40 25.68
C THR A 295 -20.84 -1.89 25.46
N ALA A 296 -21.00 -2.66 26.53
CA ALA A 296 -21.14 -4.11 26.46
C ALA A 296 -22.29 -4.60 27.36
N ALA A 297 -22.93 -5.69 26.96
CA ALA A 297 -23.99 -6.33 27.72
C ALA A 297 -23.66 -7.81 27.89
N PHE A 298 -23.76 -8.30 29.12
CA PHE A 298 -23.42 -9.66 29.49
C PHE A 298 -24.59 -10.31 30.21
N SER A 299 -24.79 -11.61 29.99
CA SER A 299 -25.85 -12.34 30.68
C SER A 299 -25.46 -13.73 31.15
N GLY A 300 -26.01 -14.17 32.28
CA GLY A 300 -25.77 -15.52 32.80
C GLY A 300 -24.32 -15.77 33.19
N LEU A 301 -23.61 -14.77 33.72
CA LEU A 301 -22.22 -14.90 34.14
C LEU A 301 -22.09 -15.07 35.65
N PHE A 302 -21.11 -15.87 36.06
CA PHE A 302 -20.53 -15.83 37.39
C PHE A 302 -19.15 -15.21 37.32
N VAL A 303 -18.96 -14.10 38.04
CA VAL A 303 -17.70 -13.38 38.10
C VAL A 303 -17.30 -13.22 39.56
N ASP A 304 -16.23 -13.91 39.95
CA ASP A 304 -15.71 -13.83 41.32
C ASP A 304 -15.16 -12.42 41.62
N GLN A 305 -14.22 -11.95 40.79
CA GLN A 305 -13.66 -10.61 40.92
C GLN A 305 -13.56 -9.94 39.55
N LEU A 306 -14.20 -8.78 39.39
CA LEU A 306 -14.10 -7.95 38.19
C LEU A 306 -13.28 -6.70 38.49
N ARG A 307 -12.12 -6.55 37.85
CA ARG A 307 -11.31 -5.33 37.96
C ARG A 307 -11.10 -4.71 36.59
N LEU A 308 -11.59 -3.49 36.43
CA LEU A 308 -11.47 -2.68 35.22
C LEU A 308 -10.94 -1.28 35.58
N THR A 309 -10.08 -0.75 34.74
CA THR A 309 -9.41 0.54 34.92
C THR A 309 -9.95 1.62 33.97
N GLY A 310 -10.50 1.21 32.83
CA GLY A 310 -11.08 2.08 31.83
C GLY A 310 -12.48 2.59 32.14
N ARG A 311 -12.97 3.47 31.26
CA ARG A 311 -14.35 3.96 31.30
C ARG A 311 -15.23 3.06 30.43
N HIS A 312 -16.01 2.21 31.08
CA HIS A 312 -16.88 1.27 30.40
C HIS A 312 -18.34 1.47 30.80
N LYS A 313 -19.23 1.25 29.84
CA LYS A 313 -20.67 1.17 30.11
C LYS A 313 -21.09 -0.29 29.98
N ILE A 314 -21.38 -0.93 31.12
CA ILE A 314 -21.59 -2.37 31.17
C ILE A 314 -22.99 -2.68 31.67
N ASP A 315 -23.71 -3.58 31.01
CA ASP A 315 -25.03 -4.05 31.44
C ASP A 315 -24.96 -5.55 31.77
N PHE A 316 -25.21 -5.93 33.02
CA PHE A 316 -25.26 -7.31 33.47
C PHE A 316 -26.72 -7.74 33.62
N SER A 317 -27.11 -8.85 33.00
CA SER A 317 -28.45 -9.43 33.09
C SER A 317 -28.40 -10.87 33.61
N GLY A 318 -29.18 -11.24 34.63
CA GLY A 318 -29.18 -12.63 35.11
C GLY A 318 -27.80 -13.14 35.55
N SER A 319 -26.92 -12.27 36.02
CA SER A 319 -25.52 -12.59 36.35
C SER A 319 -25.25 -12.45 37.83
N PHE A 320 -24.24 -13.14 38.34
CA PHE A 320 -23.75 -13.03 39.71
C PHE A 320 -22.32 -12.49 39.74
N LEU A 321 -22.13 -11.30 40.34
CA LEU A 321 -20.82 -10.67 40.53
C LEU A 321 -20.48 -10.66 42.02
N ALA A 322 -19.45 -11.41 42.46
CA ALA A 322 -19.08 -11.45 43.88
C ALA A 322 -18.32 -10.19 44.32
N SER A 323 -17.38 -9.69 43.52
CA SER A 323 -16.78 -8.36 43.73
C SER A 323 -16.48 -7.60 42.45
N MET A 324 -16.57 -6.26 42.49
CA MET A 324 -16.25 -5.39 41.36
C MET A 324 -15.46 -4.13 41.77
N GLU A 325 -14.34 -3.90 41.11
CA GLU A 325 -13.52 -2.69 41.15
C GLU A 325 -13.52 -2.01 39.77
N CYS A 326 -14.31 -0.94 39.60
CA CYS A 326 -14.18 -0.07 38.43
C CYS A 326 -14.45 1.41 38.76
N PRO A 327 -13.41 2.22 39.00
CA PRO A 327 -13.57 3.61 39.46
C PRO A 327 -14.29 4.54 38.48
N SER A 328 -14.43 4.15 37.21
CA SER A 328 -14.99 5.02 36.17
C SER A 328 -15.98 4.31 35.24
N CYS A 329 -16.58 3.21 35.69
CA CYS A 329 -17.63 2.53 34.94
C CYS A 329 -19.04 3.08 35.24
N ASP A 330 -19.91 3.05 34.22
CA ASP A 330 -21.38 3.18 34.33
C ASP A 330 -21.96 1.78 34.18
N VAL A 331 -22.27 1.11 35.31
CA VAL A 331 -22.69 -0.29 35.32
C VAL A 331 -24.17 -0.40 35.63
N ALA A 332 -24.91 -1.07 34.75
CA ALA A 332 -26.29 -1.45 34.97
C ALA A 332 -26.37 -2.93 35.35
N PHE A 333 -27.18 -3.24 36.35
CA PHE A 333 -27.53 -4.59 36.73
C PHE A 333 -29.04 -4.76 36.56
N ARG A 334 -29.41 -5.78 35.80
CA ARG A 334 -30.79 -6.21 35.58
C ARG A 334 -30.93 -7.63 36.08
N ALA A 335 -31.92 -7.90 36.91
CA ALA A 335 -32.25 -9.29 37.26
C ALA A 335 -31.02 -10.10 37.72
N SER A 336 -30.07 -9.46 38.40
CA SER A 336 -28.74 -9.99 38.71
C SER A 336 -28.54 -10.08 40.22
N ALA A 337 -27.44 -10.68 40.65
CA ALA A 337 -27.00 -10.67 42.04
C ALA A 337 -25.60 -10.06 42.13
N ILE A 338 -25.34 -9.25 43.15
CA ILE A 338 -24.06 -8.55 43.33
C ILE A 338 -23.63 -8.58 44.78
N GLY A 339 -22.38 -8.96 45.03
CA GLY A 339 -21.71 -8.91 46.32
C GLY A 339 -21.15 -7.51 46.58
N GLU A 340 -19.83 -7.42 46.70
CA GLU A 340 -19.12 -6.19 47.05
C GLU A 340 -18.85 -5.31 45.81
N VAL A 341 -19.13 -4.01 45.91
CA VAL A 341 -18.74 -3.04 44.88
C VAL A 341 -17.84 -1.98 45.46
N ALA A 342 -16.71 -1.77 44.81
CA ALA A 342 -15.78 -0.70 45.15
C ALA A 342 -16.45 0.68 45.07
N SER A 343 -16.01 1.57 45.92
CA SER A 343 -16.75 2.77 46.31
C SER A 343 -17.08 3.72 45.16
N ASP A 344 -16.34 3.74 44.04
CA ASP A 344 -16.39 4.87 43.09
C ASP A 344 -17.18 4.64 41.79
N SER A 345 -17.83 3.48 41.62
CA SER A 345 -18.63 3.17 40.42
C SER A 345 -20.04 3.79 40.47
N LYS A 346 -20.58 4.21 39.31
CA LYS A 346 -22.00 4.56 39.18
C LYS A 346 -22.81 3.31 38.86
N LEU A 347 -23.85 3.04 39.65
CA LEU A 347 -24.64 1.82 39.56
C LEU A 347 -26.10 2.11 39.23
N ARG A 348 -26.64 1.41 38.22
CA ARG A 348 -28.07 1.35 37.92
C ARG A 348 -28.59 -0.03 38.25
N LEU A 349 -29.58 -0.12 39.13
CA LEU A 349 -30.12 -1.39 39.60
C LEU A 349 -31.58 -1.52 39.17
N THR A 350 -31.91 -2.65 38.55
CA THR A 350 -33.28 -3.05 38.16
C THR A 350 -33.47 -4.52 38.50
N GLY A 351 -34.40 -4.86 39.41
CA GLY A 351 -34.64 -6.27 39.77
C GLY A 351 -33.43 -7.02 40.33
N THR A 352 -32.44 -6.28 40.85
CA THR A 352 -31.14 -6.84 41.27
C THR A 352 -31.12 -7.10 42.77
N LEU A 353 -30.48 -8.19 43.16
CA LEU A 353 -30.21 -8.58 44.55
C LEU A 353 -28.81 -8.11 44.94
N VAL A 354 -28.71 -7.16 45.86
CA VAL A 354 -27.44 -6.71 46.44
C VAL A 354 -27.21 -7.47 47.73
N LEU A 355 -26.15 -8.25 47.82
CA LEU A 355 -25.81 -9.10 48.98
C LEU A 355 -24.92 -8.35 49.98
N GLN A 356 -24.01 -7.50 49.53
CA GLN A 356 -23.09 -6.78 50.41
C GLN A 356 -22.88 -5.34 49.93
N GLY A 357 -23.77 -4.44 50.34
CA GLY A 357 -23.70 -3.02 49.99
C GLY A 357 -22.73 -2.23 50.87
N THR A 358 -22.09 -1.20 50.28
CA THR A 358 -21.40 -0.17 51.08
C THR A 358 -22.44 0.71 51.79
N ALA A 359 -22.08 1.31 52.92
CA ALA A 359 -22.99 2.22 53.65
C ALA A 359 -23.34 3.50 52.85
N ASP A 360 -22.54 3.85 51.83
CA ASP A 360 -22.78 5.03 51.00
C ASP A 360 -23.73 4.71 49.84
N THR A 361 -25.00 4.86 50.14
CA THR A 361 -26.09 4.48 49.25
C THR A 361 -26.43 5.52 48.18
N SER A 362 -25.81 6.70 48.24
CA SER A 362 -26.01 7.81 47.29
C SER A 362 -25.54 7.49 45.87
N ARG A 363 -24.80 6.39 45.70
CA ARG A 363 -24.19 5.95 44.44
C ARG A 363 -25.04 4.97 43.65
N TYR A 364 -26.10 4.43 44.27
CA TYR A 364 -27.07 3.59 43.61
C TYR A 364 -28.18 4.46 43.02
N SER A 365 -28.43 4.29 41.72
CA SER A 365 -29.65 4.78 41.08
C SER A 365 -30.56 3.59 40.78
N PHE A 366 -31.82 3.71 41.18
CA PHE A 366 -32.81 2.65 41.00
C PHE A 366 -33.75 3.05 39.87
N ASP A 367 -33.78 2.23 38.83
CA ASP A 367 -34.68 2.44 37.68
C ASP A 367 -36.00 1.73 37.97
N TRP A 368 -36.99 2.48 38.49
CA TRP A 368 -38.46 2.26 38.55
C TRP A 368 -39.03 0.87 38.94
N ALA A 369 -38.20 -0.14 39.18
CA ALA A 369 -38.52 -1.50 39.53
C ALA A 369 -37.97 -1.84 40.93
N PRO A 370 -38.68 -2.65 41.74
CA PRO A 370 -38.18 -3.06 43.04
C PRO A 370 -36.83 -3.78 42.86
N SER A 371 -35.83 -3.34 43.63
CA SER A 371 -34.54 -3.99 43.78
C SER A 371 -34.35 -4.25 45.28
N ALA A 372 -33.78 -5.40 45.63
CA ALA A 372 -33.60 -5.78 47.04
C ALA A 372 -32.14 -5.54 47.45
N ILE A 373 -31.96 -4.89 48.60
CA ILE A 373 -30.65 -4.71 49.22
C ILE A 373 -30.65 -5.48 50.53
N VAL A 374 -29.78 -6.47 50.59
CA VAL A 374 -29.41 -7.17 51.80
C VAL A 374 -28.10 -6.55 52.28
N LEU A 375 -28.08 -6.06 53.52
CA LEU A 375 -26.88 -5.50 54.14
C LEU A 375 -26.42 -6.45 55.23
N GLN A 376 -25.20 -6.96 55.08
CA GLN A 376 -24.54 -7.79 56.10
C GLN A 376 -23.73 -6.89 57.03
N GLY A 377 -24.13 -6.81 58.30
CA GLY A 377 -23.40 -6.07 59.34
C GLY A 377 -24.09 -6.12 60.71
N ASP A 378 -23.29 -6.05 61.78
CA ASP A 378 -23.76 -6.21 63.18
C ASP A 378 -24.73 -5.10 63.66
N GLU A 379 -24.82 -3.97 62.95
CA GLU A 379 -25.75 -2.88 63.24
C GLU A 379 -26.07 -2.10 61.95
N VAL A 380 -27.17 -2.44 61.27
CA VAL A 380 -27.80 -1.49 60.33
C VAL A 380 -28.51 -0.44 61.16
N ARG A 381 -27.87 0.71 61.40
CA ARG A 381 -28.54 1.83 62.05
C ARG A 381 -29.74 2.25 61.18
N PRO A 382 -30.93 2.49 61.75
CA PRO A 382 -32.13 2.85 60.98
C PRO A 382 -31.98 4.15 60.17
N GLU A 383 -30.98 4.98 60.47
CA GLU A 383 -30.58 6.15 59.68
C GLU A 383 -29.80 5.81 58.39
N ASN A 384 -29.20 4.62 58.32
CA ASN A 384 -28.55 4.05 57.13
C ASN A 384 -29.52 3.18 56.32
N ALA A 385 -30.73 2.93 56.84
CA ALA A 385 -31.81 2.42 56.02
C ALA A 385 -32.15 3.50 55.00
N LEU A 386 -31.82 3.21 53.74
CA LEU A 386 -32.07 4.06 52.59
C LEU A 386 -33.49 4.62 52.61
N ARG A 387 -33.60 5.92 52.83
CA ARG A 387 -34.86 6.66 52.72
C ARG A 387 -34.84 7.41 51.40
N LEU A 388 -35.61 6.93 50.43
CA LEU A 388 -35.68 7.53 49.10
C LEU A 388 -36.91 8.42 48.95
N ASP A 389 -36.68 9.57 48.33
CA ASP A 389 -37.63 10.64 48.09
C ASP A 389 -38.56 10.28 46.92
N GLY A 390 -39.88 10.26 47.18
CA GLY A 390 -40.90 10.27 46.12
C GLY A 390 -41.44 8.94 45.58
N SER A 391 -41.93 8.04 46.45
CA SER A 391 -42.81 6.85 46.20
C SER A 391 -42.16 5.48 45.89
N ASN A 392 -42.62 4.34 46.41
CA ASN A 392 -43.09 3.99 47.76
C ASN A 392 -43.11 2.45 47.95
N GLU A 393 -42.03 1.70 47.71
CA GLU A 393 -41.86 0.34 48.29
C GLU A 393 -40.47 -0.26 48.07
N TYR A 394 -39.77 -0.53 49.18
CA TYR A 394 -38.48 -1.24 49.19
C TYR A 394 -38.37 -2.10 50.44
N VAL A 395 -37.70 -3.25 50.32
CA VAL A 395 -37.47 -4.19 51.42
C VAL A 395 -35.97 -4.23 51.72
N VAL A 396 -35.59 -3.71 52.88
CA VAL A 396 -34.23 -3.84 53.42
C VAL A 396 -34.23 -5.00 54.39
N PHE A 397 -33.40 -6.01 54.13
CA PHE A 397 -33.24 -7.15 55.03
C PHE A 397 -31.99 -6.93 55.90
N ASN A 398 -32.19 -6.90 57.23
CA ASN A 398 -31.09 -7.00 58.19
C ASN A 398 -30.95 -8.46 58.61
N VAL A 399 -29.85 -9.10 58.22
CA VAL A 399 -29.55 -10.50 58.55
C VAL A 399 -28.56 -10.50 59.72
N GLY A 400 -29.10 -10.51 60.94
CA GLY A 400 -28.30 -10.74 62.16
C GLY A 400 -27.83 -12.20 62.22
N GLY A 401 -26.58 -12.42 62.62
CA GLY A 401 -25.83 -13.65 62.38
C GLY A 401 -26.31 -14.97 63.01
N VAL A 402 -25.79 -16.03 62.38
CA VAL A 402 -25.70 -17.47 62.71
C VAL A 402 -26.98 -18.32 62.67
N GLY A 403 -27.10 -19.09 61.59
CA GLY A 403 -27.91 -20.31 61.48
C GLY A 403 -29.15 -20.16 60.59
N ALA A 404 -29.13 -20.81 59.42
CA ALA A 404 -30.23 -20.91 58.45
C ALA A 404 -31.01 -19.60 58.27
N VAL A 405 -30.45 -18.68 57.47
CA VAL A 405 -31.10 -17.42 57.11
C VAL A 405 -32.37 -17.71 56.30
N SER A 406 -33.48 -17.87 56.99
CA SER A 406 -34.77 -17.52 56.41
C SER A 406 -34.81 -16.00 56.45
N ALA A 407 -34.91 -15.34 55.30
CA ALA A 407 -35.19 -13.91 55.24
C ALA A 407 -36.60 -13.69 55.82
N PHE A 408 -36.70 -13.63 57.15
CA PHE A 408 -37.96 -13.34 57.82
C PHE A 408 -38.23 -11.84 57.67
N LEU A 409 -39.32 -11.52 56.96
CA LEU A 409 -40.02 -10.26 57.19
C LEU A 409 -40.64 -10.31 58.59
N ALA A 410 -39.85 -10.01 59.61
CA ALA A 410 -40.34 -9.78 60.96
C ALA A 410 -41.04 -8.42 61.00
N GLY A 411 -42.25 -8.36 60.45
CA GLY A 411 -43.10 -7.18 60.42
C GLY A 411 -44.37 -7.52 59.65
N GLY A 412 -45.47 -7.74 60.36
CA GLY A 412 -46.66 -8.40 59.83
C GLY A 412 -47.15 -7.86 58.48
N GLY A 413 -47.33 -8.78 57.53
CA GLY A 413 -48.47 -8.86 56.60
C GLY A 413 -48.87 -7.63 55.80
N ASN A 414 -48.03 -6.61 55.61
CA ASN A 414 -48.35 -5.55 54.66
C ASN A 414 -48.15 -6.07 53.24
N SER A 415 -49.25 -6.14 52.48
CA SER A 415 -49.38 -6.72 51.13
C SER A 415 -48.34 -6.26 50.12
N SER A 416 -47.71 -5.12 50.38
CA SER A 416 -46.98 -4.34 49.41
C SER A 416 -45.48 -4.70 49.35
N GLN A 417 -44.90 -5.07 50.50
CA GLN A 417 -43.59 -5.73 50.54
C GLN A 417 -43.62 -7.10 49.84
N CYS A 418 -44.72 -7.85 50.01
CA CYS A 418 -44.91 -9.12 49.32
C CYS A 418 -45.08 -8.95 47.80
N HIS A 419 -45.75 -7.88 47.34
CA HIS A 419 -45.83 -7.56 45.91
C HIS A 419 -44.47 -7.17 45.31
N ALA A 420 -43.62 -6.45 46.04
CA ALA A 420 -42.27 -6.14 45.60
C ALA A 420 -41.42 -7.40 45.44
N LEU A 421 -41.54 -8.36 46.37
CA LEU A 421 -40.84 -9.65 46.29
C LEU A 421 -41.39 -10.55 45.18
N GLU A 422 -42.71 -10.57 44.97
CA GLU A 422 -43.34 -11.30 43.86
C GLU A 422 -42.88 -10.75 42.50
N PHE A 423 -42.78 -9.42 42.38
CA PHE A 423 -42.24 -8.78 41.19
C PHE A 423 -40.77 -9.15 40.98
N LEU A 424 -39.95 -9.11 42.04
CA LEU A 424 -38.54 -9.50 41.99
C LEU A 424 -38.36 -10.95 41.53
N ALA A 425 -39.12 -11.90 42.10
CA ALA A 425 -39.09 -13.31 41.72
C ALA A 425 -39.58 -13.55 40.28
N ARG A 426 -40.46 -12.68 39.76
CA ARG A 426 -40.96 -12.75 38.39
C ARG A 426 -39.95 -12.23 37.37
N GLU A 427 -39.28 -11.12 37.68
CA GLU A 427 -38.35 -10.45 36.77
C GLU A 427 -36.92 -11.00 36.86
N ASN A 428 -36.53 -11.60 37.98
CA ASN A 428 -35.19 -12.14 38.18
C ASN A 428 -35.18 -13.67 38.00
N PRO A 429 -34.52 -14.20 36.95
CA PRO A 429 -34.48 -15.63 36.69
C PRO A 429 -33.73 -16.41 37.79
N LEU A 430 -32.82 -15.76 38.52
CA LEU A 430 -32.11 -16.36 39.65
C LEU A 430 -32.99 -16.53 40.90
N LEU A 431 -34.21 -15.97 40.89
CA LEU A 431 -35.14 -15.98 42.02
C LEU A 431 -36.43 -16.77 41.71
N ARG A 432 -36.46 -17.51 40.59
CA ARG A 432 -37.65 -18.19 40.12
C ARG A 432 -37.60 -19.67 40.50
N ASP A 433 -38.54 -20.12 41.32
CA ASP A 433 -38.65 -21.55 41.64
C ASP A 433 -39.03 -22.34 40.36
N ASN A 434 -38.21 -23.31 39.97
CA ASN A 434 -38.51 -24.23 38.85
C ASN A 434 -39.55 -25.30 39.21
N GLN A 435 -40.01 -25.35 40.47
CA GLN A 435 -41.06 -26.29 40.89
C GLN A 435 -42.45 -25.67 40.71
N SER A 436 -43.00 -25.82 39.49
CA SER A 436 -44.44 -25.72 39.24
C SER A 436 -45.14 -27.05 39.49
#